data_AF-H0ZGK0-F1
#
_entry.id   AF-H0ZGK0-F1
#
_cell.length_a   1.000
_cell.length_b   1.000
_cell.length_c   1.000
_cell.angle_alpha   90.00
_cell.angle_beta   90.00
_cell.angle_gamma   90.00
#
_symmetry.space_group_name_H-M   'P 1'
#
loop_
_entity.id
_entity.type
_entity.pdbx_description
1 polymer ?
#
loop_
_entity_poly.entity_id
_entity_poly.type
_entity_poly.pdbx_seq_one_letter_code
_entity_poly.pdbx_strand_id
1 'polypeptide(L)'
;NRNEQAHSWRNSIPNTIYQVIIVPLCFLTTSVPVAKQLASIKALRKGSDLEKAFATAALVYNNYADPESKLSKSETKSLLQSQFWHFIQGQENKPKYQEIISSLDEESENKINFEDFMIMLVSLTLMSDLLQEIKNVKTTK
;
A
#
# COMPACT_ATOMS: atom_id res chain seq x y z
N ASN A 1 27.21 -17.53 -4.22
CA ASN A 1 26.41 -18.35 -5.14
C ASN A 1 25.11 -18.79 -4.46
N ARG A 2 24.19 -17.84 -4.24
CA ARG A 2 22.91 -18.06 -3.52
C ARG A 2 21.84 -18.74 -4.40
N ASN A 3 21.99 -18.59 -5.71
CA ASN A 3 21.01 -19.04 -6.69
C ASN A 3 21.08 -20.56 -6.89
N GLU A 4 22.27 -21.16 -6.80
CA GLU A 4 22.43 -22.62 -6.88
C GLU A 4 21.91 -23.36 -5.64
N GLN A 5 22.05 -22.77 -4.45
CA GLN A 5 21.47 -23.35 -3.24
C GLN A 5 19.94 -23.36 -3.31
N ALA A 6 19.31 -22.29 -3.80
CA ALA A 6 17.85 -22.21 -3.96
C ALA A 6 17.29 -23.28 -4.93
N HIS A 7 18.03 -23.62 -6.00
CA HIS A 7 17.63 -24.68 -6.92
C HIS A 7 17.79 -26.08 -6.33
N SER A 8 18.78 -26.30 -5.46
CA SER A 8 19.00 -27.59 -4.77
C SER A 8 17.87 -27.93 -3.80
N TRP A 9 17.43 -26.97 -2.99
CA TRP A 9 16.30 -27.16 -2.05
C TRP A 9 14.98 -27.46 -2.79
N ARG A 10 14.80 -26.88 -3.99
CA ARG A 10 13.57 -27.02 -4.77
C ARG A 10 13.28 -28.46 -5.20
N ASN A 11 14.33 -29.25 -5.45
CA ASN A 11 14.24 -30.61 -5.95
C ASN A 11 14.19 -31.67 -4.85
N SER A 12 14.30 -31.28 -3.57
CA SER A 12 14.32 -32.18 -2.42
C SER A 12 12.95 -32.33 -1.74
N ILE A 13 11.96 -31.51 -2.13
CA ILE A 13 10.61 -31.55 -1.56
C ILE A 13 9.73 -32.51 -2.38
N PRO A 14 9.07 -33.50 -1.76
CA PRO A 14 8.11 -34.37 -2.43
C PRO A 14 7.00 -33.57 -3.13
N ASN A 15 6.67 -33.90 -4.38
CA ASN A 15 5.65 -33.21 -5.19
C ASN A 15 4.29 -33.08 -4.47
N THR A 16 3.98 -34.02 -3.58
CA THR A 16 2.78 -34.01 -2.73
C THR A 16 2.75 -32.85 -1.73
N ILE A 17 3.90 -32.42 -1.19
CA ILE A 17 4.00 -31.24 -0.30
C ILE A 17 3.90 -29.94 -1.12
N TYR A 18 4.42 -29.96 -2.36
CA TYR A 18 4.24 -28.87 -3.31
C TYR A 18 2.75 -28.62 -3.57
N GLN A 19 1.99 -29.66 -3.90
CA GLN A 19 0.56 -29.58 -4.23
C GLN A 19 -0.34 -29.26 -3.02
N VAL A 20 0.03 -29.71 -1.81
CA VAL A 20 -0.85 -29.61 -0.62
C VAL A 20 -0.58 -28.36 0.23
N ILE A 21 0.64 -27.83 0.24
CA ILE A 21 1.02 -26.71 1.13
C ILE A 21 1.50 -25.51 0.33
N ILE A 22 2.46 -25.68 -0.59
CA ILE A 22 3.07 -24.54 -1.30
C ILE A 22 2.13 -23.97 -2.36
N VAL A 23 1.45 -24.82 -3.13
CA VAL A 23 0.48 -24.41 -4.15
C VAL A 23 -0.67 -23.60 -3.54
N PRO A 24 -1.36 -24.02 -2.47
CA PRO A 24 -2.36 -23.17 -1.80
C PRO A 24 -1.76 -21.93 -1.12
N LEU A 25 -0.53 -21.98 -0.60
CA LEU A 25 0.13 -20.79 -0.04
C LEU A 25 0.53 -19.76 -1.13
N CYS A 26 0.85 -20.22 -2.34
CA CYS A 26 1.04 -19.36 -3.52
C CYS A 26 -0.29 -18.88 -4.13
N PHE A 27 -1.39 -19.62 -3.96
CA PHE A 27 -2.72 -19.20 -4.40
C PHE A 27 -3.37 -18.12 -3.51
N LEU A 28 -2.84 -17.88 -2.31
CA LEU A 28 -3.35 -16.83 -1.41
C LEU A 28 -2.88 -15.40 -1.75
N THR A 29 -2.14 -15.19 -2.83
CA THR A 29 -1.68 -13.84 -3.22
C THR A 29 -1.95 -13.46 -4.67
N THR A 30 -2.95 -14.04 -5.32
CA THR A 30 -3.56 -13.35 -6.47
C THR A 30 -4.40 -12.19 -5.95
N SER A 31 -3.74 -11.11 -5.53
CA SER A 31 -4.39 -9.86 -5.16
C SER A 31 -5.24 -9.42 -6.35
N VAL A 32 -6.56 -9.53 -6.20
CA VAL A 32 -7.50 -9.06 -7.22
C VAL A 32 -7.17 -7.59 -7.47
N PRO A 33 -6.93 -7.15 -8.72
CA PRO A 33 -6.58 -5.76 -8.97
C PRO A 33 -7.62 -4.82 -8.37
N VAL A 34 -7.18 -3.72 -7.74
CA VAL A 34 -8.08 -2.74 -7.08
C VAL A 34 -9.21 -2.28 -8.01
N ALA A 35 -8.92 -2.09 -9.30
CA ALA A 35 -9.93 -1.76 -10.30
C ALA A 35 -11.05 -2.80 -10.43
N LYS A 36 -10.71 -4.09 -10.37
CA LYS A 36 -11.69 -5.19 -10.41
C LYS A 36 -12.47 -5.29 -9.10
N GLN A 37 -11.84 -5.00 -7.97
CA GLN A 37 -12.53 -4.90 -6.68
C GLN A 37 -13.55 -3.75 -6.68
N LEU A 38 -13.13 -2.55 -7.10
CA LEU A 38 -14.00 -1.37 -7.22
C LEU A 38 -15.22 -1.61 -8.13
N ALA A 39 -15.01 -2.23 -9.30
CA ALA A 39 -16.09 -2.54 -10.23
C ALA A 39 -17.15 -3.49 -9.65
N SER A 40 -16.76 -4.31 -8.67
CA SER A 40 -17.63 -5.26 -7.99
C SER A 40 -18.51 -4.59 -6.92
N ILE A 41 -18.13 -3.40 -6.44
CA ILE A 41 -18.88 -2.65 -5.43
C ILE A 41 -20.02 -1.88 -6.10
N LYS A 42 -21.24 -2.43 -6.03
CA LYS A 42 -22.43 -1.85 -6.67
C LYS A 42 -22.71 -0.40 -6.26
N ALA A 43 -22.46 -0.04 -5.01
CA ALA A 43 -22.68 1.31 -4.48
C ALA A 43 -21.83 2.37 -5.21
N LEU A 44 -20.60 2.03 -5.61
CA LEU A 44 -19.68 2.98 -6.27
C LEU A 44 -20.02 3.24 -7.74
N ARG A 45 -20.92 2.46 -8.35
CA ARG A 45 -21.34 2.67 -9.75
C ARG A 45 -21.94 4.06 -9.96
N LYS A 46 -22.66 4.57 -8.96
CA LYS A 46 -23.25 5.92 -8.94
C LYS A 46 -22.50 6.88 -8.02
N GLY A 47 -21.38 6.45 -7.45
CA GLY A 47 -20.58 7.28 -6.55
C GLY A 47 -19.89 8.42 -7.31
N SER A 48 -19.77 9.56 -6.62
CA SER A 48 -18.92 10.67 -7.01
C SER A 48 -17.44 10.26 -7.07
N ASP A 49 -16.62 11.08 -7.72
CA ASP A 49 -15.19 10.80 -7.84
C ASP A 49 -14.49 10.77 -6.48
N LEU A 50 -14.96 11.59 -5.53
CA LEU A 50 -14.43 11.59 -4.17
C LEU A 50 -14.75 10.30 -3.42
N GLU A 51 -15.99 9.81 -3.51
CA GLU A 51 -16.37 8.51 -2.92
C GLU A 51 -15.56 7.36 -3.51
N LYS A 52 -15.33 7.38 -4.83
CA LYS A 52 -14.48 6.38 -5.49
C LYS A 52 -13.02 6.49 -5.06
N ALA A 53 -12.48 7.69 -4.88
CA ALA A 53 -11.12 7.89 -4.40
C ALA A 53 -10.94 7.35 -2.98
N PHE A 54 -11.87 7.63 -2.06
CA PHE A 54 -11.84 7.10 -0.70
C PHE A 54 -12.03 5.59 -0.67
N ALA A 55 -12.92 5.03 -1.49
CA ALA A 55 -13.05 3.59 -1.62
C ALA A 55 -11.77 2.94 -2.16
N THR A 56 -11.07 3.61 -3.09
CA THR A 56 -9.78 3.15 -3.59
C THR A 56 -8.75 3.11 -2.45
N ALA A 57 -8.66 4.17 -1.63
CA ALA A 57 -7.75 4.20 -0.48
C ALA A 57 -8.08 3.09 0.53
N ALA A 58 -9.36 2.87 0.84
CA ALA A 58 -9.80 1.81 1.75
C ALA A 58 -9.48 0.40 1.21
N LEU A 59 -9.67 0.15 -0.08
CA LEU A 59 -9.32 -1.14 -0.69
C LEU A 59 -7.81 -1.37 -0.74
N VAL A 60 -7.04 -0.33 -1.06
CA VAL A 60 -5.58 -0.41 -1.01
C VAL A 60 -5.13 -0.74 0.41
N TYR A 61 -5.66 -0.09 1.44
CA TYR A 61 -5.36 -0.44 2.83
C TYR A 61 -5.71 -1.91 3.15
N ASN A 62 -6.96 -2.32 2.86
CA ASN A 62 -7.45 -3.66 3.19
C ASN A 62 -6.68 -4.78 2.46
N ASN A 63 -6.09 -4.51 1.30
CA ASN A 63 -5.31 -5.50 0.56
C ASN A 63 -3.97 -5.86 1.22
N TYR A 64 -3.48 -5.00 2.11
CA TYR A 64 -2.21 -5.19 2.83
C TYR A 64 -2.44 -5.40 4.33
N ALA A 65 -3.63 -5.07 4.85
CA ALA A 65 -3.96 -5.24 6.24
C ALA A 65 -4.02 -6.73 6.62
N ASP A 66 -3.64 -7.01 7.86
CA ASP A 66 -3.72 -8.33 8.46
C ASP A 66 -5.17 -8.73 8.79
N PRO A 67 -5.41 -9.95 9.32
CA PRO A 67 -6.75 -10.38 9.73
C PRO A 67 -7.41 -9.51 10.82
N GLU A 68 -6.64 -8.70 11.56
CA GLU A 68 -7.15 -7.74 12.55
C GLU A 68 -7.45 -6.37 11.92
N SER A 69 -7.36 -6.27 10.58
CA SER A 69 -7.54 -5.03 9.81
C SER A 69 -6.54 -3.94 10.19
N LYS A 70 -5.27 -4.32 10.41
CA LYS A 70 -4.18 -3.38 10.68
C LYS A 70 -2.95 -3.65 9.80
N LEU A 71 -2.14 -2.62 9.57
CA LEU A 71 -0.88 -2.71 8.83
C LEU A 71 0.31 -2.70 9.79
N SER A 72 1.34 -3.50 9.52
CA SER A 72 2.63 -3.25 10.16
C SER A 72 3.23 -1.93 9.67
N LYS A 73 4.14 -1.35 10.46
CA LYS A 73 4.84 -0.12 10.08
C LYS A 73 5.69 -0.31 8.81
N SER A 74 6.32 -1.47 8.65
CA SER A 74 7.14 -1.79 7.47
C SER A 74 6.30 -1.97 6.20
N GLU A 75 5.13 -2.61 6.29
CA GLU A 75 4.15 -2.69 5.19
C GLU A 75 3.64 -1.29 4.84
N THR A 76 3.32 -0.46 5.83
CA THR A 76 2.87 0.92 5.63
C THR A 76 3.93 1.73 4.89
N LYS A 77 5.21 1.67 5.32
CA LYS A 77 6.32 2.35 4.66
C LYS A 77 6.46 1.91 3.20
N SER A 78 6.42 0.60 2.95
CA SER A 78 6.49 0.04 1.58
C SER A 78 5.29 0.47 0.71
N LEU A 79 4.10 0.50 1.30
CA LEU A 79 2.87 0.90 0.62
C LEU A 79 2.94 2.38 0.20
N LEU A 80 3.35 3.27 1.11
CA LEU A 80 3.54 4.69 0.82
C LEU A 80 4.59 4.90 -0.26
N GLN A 81 5.73 4.20 -0.18
CA GLN A 81 6.77 4.29 -1.21
C GLN A 81 6.28 3.80 -2.59
N SER A 82 5.39 2.81 -2.65
CA SER A 82 4.88 2.30 -3.93
C SER A 82 3.72 3.13 -4.51
N GLN A 83 2.78 3.57 -3.68
CA GLN A 83 1.55 4.23 -4.14
C GLN A 83 1.67 5.76 -4.17
N PHE A 84 2.54 6.32 -3.33
CA PHE A 84 2.72 7.77 -3.15
C PHE A 84 4.08 8.28 -3.62
N TRP A 85 4.85 7.48 -4.37
CA TRP A 85 6.19 7.85 -4.84
C TRP A 85 6.23 9.25 -5.45
N HIS A 86 5.32 9.58 -6.36
CA HIS A 86 5.29 10.88 -7.03
C HIS A 86 4.98 12.06 -6.11
N PHE A 87 4.35 11.83 -4.96
CA PHE A 87 4.12 12.87 -3.96
C PHE A 87 5.30 13.01 -2.99
N ILE A 88 6.09 11.94 -2.82
CA ILE A 88 7.24 11.88 -1.93
C ILE A 88 8.51 12.37 -2.62
N GLN A 89 8.66 12.08 -3.92
CA GLN A 89 9.86 12.37 -4.68
C GLN A 89 10.21 13.86 -4.63
N GLY A 90 11.44 14.17 -4.17
CA GLY A 90 11.92 15.54 -3.98
C GLY A 90 11.49 16.19 -2.66
N GLN A 91 10.67 15.51 -1.86
CA GLN A 91 10.15 15.99 -0.58
C GLN A 91 10.85 15.33 0.62
N GLU A 92 11.82 14.45 0.38
CA GLU A 92 12.41 13.59 1.41
C GLU A 92 13.13 14.41 2.50
N ASN A 93 13.62 15.61 2.18
CA ASN A 93 14.29 16.48 3.15
C ASN A 93 13.30 17.32 3.99
N LYS A 94 11.99 17.29 3.72
CA LYS A 94 11.01 18.06 4.48
C LYS A 94 10.85 17.45 5.89
N PRO A 95 10.79 18.25 6.97
CA PRO A 95 10.66 17.76 8.33
C PRO A 95 9.48 16.80 8.53
N LYS A 96 8.35 17.06 7.86
CA LYS A 96 7.15 16.21 7.98
C LYS A 96 7.34 14.81 7.40
N TYR A 97 8.07 14.68 6.29
CA TYR A 97 8.41 13.37 5.75
C TYR A 97 9.30 12.58 6.70
N GLN A 98 10.34 13.24 7.22
CA GLN A 98 11.28 12.63 8.17
C GLN A 98 10.59 12.17 9.46
N GLU A 99 9.63 12.95 9.97
CA GLU A 99 8.79 12.59 11.12
C GLU A 99 7.97 11.31 10.83
N ILE A 100 7.28 11.27 9.67
CA ILE A 100 6.47 10.11 9.27
C ILE A 100 7.36 8.87 9.13
N ILE A 101 8.47 8.96 8.39
CA ILE A 101 9.35 7.80 8.18
C ILE A 101 9.99 7.34 9.49
N SER A 102 10.43 8.25 10.36
CA SER A 102 10.98 7.89 11.68
C SER A 102 9.94 7.14 12.53
N SER A 103 8.69 7.60 12.55
CA SER A 103 7.61 6.92 13.27
C SER A 103 7.36 5.50 12.75
N LEU A 104 7.60 5.26 11.46
CA LEU A 104 7.47 3.94 10.82
C LEU A 104 8.71 3.06 10.99
N ASP A 105 9.87 3.63 11.30
CA ASP A 105 11.12 2.90 11.54
C ASP A 105 11.33 2.51 13.01
N GLU A 106 10.55 3.07 13.94
CA GLU A 106 10.52 2.63 15.33
C GLU A 106 10.15 1.13 15.43
N GLU A 107 11.04 0.34 16.05
CA GLU A 107 10.80 -1.05 16.39
C GLU A 107 9.73 -1.17 17.49
N SER A 108 8.46 -1.19 17.07
CA SER A 108 7.34 -1.50 17.93
C SER A 108 6.30 -2.35 17.23
N GLU A 109 5.64 -3.21 18.00
CA GLU A 109 4.52 -4.06 17.53
C GLU A 109 3.24 -3.25 17.27
N ASN A 110 3.29 -1.93 17.44
CA ASN A 110 2.15 -1.05 17.21
C ASN A 110 1.84 -0.99 15.72
N LYS A 111 0.75 -1.66 15.35
CA LYS A 111 0.21 -1.65 14.00
C LYS A 111 -0.62 -0.40 13.73
N ILE A 112 -0.63 0.01 12.47
CA ILE A 112 -1.32 1.19 11.94
C ILE A 112 -2.76 0.82 11.57
N ASN A 113 -3.73 1.47 12.22
CA ASN A 113 -5.14 1.34 11.86
C ASN A 113 -5.47 2.21 10.62
N PHE A 114 -6.69 2.09 10.09
CA PHE A 114 -7.07 2.83 8.88
C PHE A 114 -7.10 4.35 9.07
N GLU A 115 -7.48 4.83 10.25
CA GLU A 115 -7.51 6.27 10.56
C GLU A 115 -6.10 6.87 10.51
N ASP A 116 -5.15 6.23 11.20
CA ASP A 116 -3.75 6.66 11.21
C ASP A 116 -3.14 6.65 9.80
N PHE A 117 -3.46 5.62 9.00
CA PHE A 117 -3.04 5.55 7.61
C PHE A 117 -3.58 6.74 6.79
N MET A 118 -4.87 7.08 6.94
CA MET A 118 -5.46 8.21 6.23
C MET A 118 -4.86 9.55 6.65
N ILE A 119 -4.53 9.72 7.93
CA ILE A 119 -3.81 10.91 8.42
C ILE A 119 -2.45 11.05 7.74
N MET A 120 -1.72 9.94 7.55
CA MET A 120 -0.46 9.94 6.82
C MET A 120 -0.65 10.31 5.34
N LEU A 121 -1.66 9.75 4.65
CA LEU A 121 -1.95 10.08 3.25
C LEU A 121 -2.24 11.58 3.07
N VAL A 122 -3.08 12.15 3.95
CA VAL A 122 -3.39 13.58 3.94
C VAL A 122 -2.12 14.40 4.21
N SER A 123 -1.32 14.01 5.20
CA SER A 123 -0.08 14.72 5.54
C SER A 123 0.91 14.75 4.37
N LEU A 124 1.13 13.62 3.71
CA LEU A 124 2.01 13.54 2.54
C LEU A 124 1.45 14.36 1.37
N THR A 125 0.14 14.33 1.15
CA THR A 125 -0.52 15.13 0.11
C THR A 125 -0.35 16.62 0.34
N LEU A 126 -0.55 17.10 1.59
CA LEU A 126 -0.35 18.50 1.95
C LEU A 126 1.10 18.95 1.87
N MET A 127 2.03 18.03 2.13
CA MET A 127 3.47 18.27 2.02
C MET A 127 3.91 18.34 0.55
N SER A 128 3.27 17.59 -0.34
CA SER A 128 3.57 17.57 -1.78
C SER A 128 3.21 18.88 -2.48
N ASP A 129 3.67 19.03 -3.72
CA ASP A 129 3.42 20.23 -4.52
C ASP A 129 2.02 20.23 -5.18
N LEU A 130 1.24 19.15 -5.02
CA LEU A 130 -0.07 18.96 -5.67
C LEU A 130 -1.02 20.16 -5.49
N LEU A 131 -1.15 20.70 -4.27
CA LEU A 131 -2.07 21.81 -4.04
C LEU A 131 -1.61 23.11 -4.72
N GLN A 132 -0.30 23.30 -4.86
CA GLN A 132 0.25 24.43 -5.60
C GLN A 132 0.01 24.24 -7.10
N GLU A 133 0.25 23.04 -7.62
CA GLU A 133 -0.03 22.68 -9.02
C GLU A 133 -1.50 22.90 -9.38
N ILE A 134 -2.43 22.43 -8.54
CA ILE A 134 -3.89 22.63 -8.73
C ILE A 134 -4.24 24.12 -8.76
N LYS A 135 -3.62 24.95 -7.90
CA LYS A 135 -3.85 26.40 -7.90
C LYS A 135 -3.33 27.05 -9.18
N ASN A 136 -2.14 26.68 -9.63
CA ASN A 136 -1.51 27.24 -10.82
C ASN A 136 -2.33 26.93 -12.10
N VAL A 137 -2.92 25.74 -12.20
CA VAL A 137 -3.83 25.39 -13.31
C VAL A 137 -5.06 26.29 -13.34
N LYS A 138 -5.58 26.70 -12.18
CA LYS A 138 -6.76 27.58 -12.09
C LYS A 138 -6.45 29.04 -12.42
N THR A 139 -5.22 29.50 -12.19
CA THR A 139 -4.81 30.89 -12.47
C THR A 139 -4.37 31.14 -13.91
N THR A 140 -4.21 30.07 -14.70
CA THR A 140 -3.72 30.16 -16.10
C THR A 140 -4.87 30.10 -17.13
N LYS A 141 -6.11 30.32 -16.69
CA LYS A 141 -7.32 30.47 -17.51
C LYS A 141 -7.94 31.82 -17.23
#